data_AF-A0AAD5T482-F1
#
_entry.id   AF-A0AAD5T482-F1
#
_cell.length_a   1.000
_cell.length_b   1.000
_cell.length_c   1.000
_cell.angle_alpha   90.00
_cell.angle_beta   90.00
_cell.angle_gamma   90.00
#
_symmetry.space_group_name_H-M   'P 1'
#
loop_
_entity.id
_entity.type
_entity.pdbx_description
1 polymer ?
#
loop_
_entity_poly.entity_id
_entity_poly.type
_entity_poly.pdbx_seq_one_letter_code
_entity_poly.pdbx_strand_id
1 'polypeptide(L)'
;MNEPNQDTVATTTTATQSTSANLTTVQPNTVNTANGTVLDSQKLEKLSQVERELADLMAKKKTLDRQLVAIEANIYSYEGSYLDDPNGNIVKGYDGYINAVNRSVDSKGHARKFKIQESDRIFSQSSVTYQKSLHNS
;
A
#
# COMPACT_ATOMS: atom_id res chain seq x y z
N MET A 1 -18.97 45.85 -10.53
CA MET A 1 -19.34 44.53 -9.98
C MET A 1 -18.04 43.75 -9.81
N ASN A 2 -17.28 43.96 -8.74
CA ASN A 2 -17.39 43.36 -7.40
C ASN A 2 -17.38 41.82 -7.38
N GLU A 3 -16.20 41.31 -7.01
CA GLU A 3 -15.81 40.05 -6.36
C GLU A 3 -16.10 38.66 -7.01
N PRO A 4 -15.05 37.83 -7.18
CA PRO A 4 -15.12 36.38 -7.37
C PRO A 4 -15.03 35.64 -6.02
N ASN A 5 -15.67 34.48 -5.92
CA ASN A 5 -15.32 33.48 -4.89
C ASN A 5 -15.82 32.11 -5.36
N GLN A 6 -14.99 31.08 -5.18
CA GLN A 6 -15.32 29.71 -4.75
C GLN A 6 -14.00 28.92 -4.69
N ASP A 7 -13.45 28.93 -3.48
CA ASP A 7 -12.79 27.85 -2.76
C ASP A 7 -11.48 27.23 -3.27
N THR A 8 -10.41 27.81 -2.72
CA THR A 8 -9.09 27.18 -2.57
C THR A 8 -9.13 26.26 -1.34
N VAL A 9 -9.10 24.93 -1.52
CA VAL A 9 -8.95 24.01 -0.37
C VAL A 9 -7.46 23.72 -0.17
N ALA A 10 -6.85 24.50 0.71
CA ALA A 10 -5.51 24.26 1.23
C ALA A 10 -5.59 23.56 2.61
N THR A 11 -4.80 22.49 2.73
CA THR A 11 -4.08 22.05 3.94
C THR A 11 -4.88 21.51 5.13
N THR A 12 -4.63 20.24 5.49
CA THR A 12 -4.20 19.90 6.87
C THR A 12 -3.34 18.63 6.86
N THR A 13 -2.02 18.85 6.86
CA THR A 13 -1.01 17.88 7.25
C THR A 13 -1.02 17.79 8.78
N THR A 14 -1.52 16.68 9.33
CA THR A 14 -1.32 16.39 10.77
C THR A 14 -0.07 15.54 10.92
N ALA A 15 1.06 16.22 11.06
CA ALA A 15 2.27 15.64 11.61
C ALA A 15 2.12 15.57 13.13
N THR A 16 1.90 14.38 13.68
CA THR A 16 2.04 14.12 15.12
C THR A 16 3.51 14.01 15.46
N GLN A 17 4.10 15.16 15.80
CA GLN A 17 5.34 15.22 16.58
C GLN A 17 5.02 14.75 18.00
N SER A 18 5.48 13.56 18.35
CA SER A 18 5.47 13.10 19.74
C SER A 18 6.81 13.41 20.39
N THR A 19 6.68 14.20 21.44
CA THR A 19 7.68 14.85 22.28
C THR A 19 8.69 13.87 22.86
N SER A 20 9.96 14.27 22.80
CA SER A 20 11.10 13.63 23.44
C SER A 20 10.90 13.57 24.96
N ALA A 21 10.74 12.37 25.51
CA ALA A 21 10.83 12.15 26.95
C ALA A 21 12.31 11.99 27.34
N ASN A 22 12.77 12.98 28.09
CA ASN A 22 14.10 13.06 28.69
C ASN A 22 14.37 11.84 29.59
N LEU A 23 15.37 11.03 29.25
CA LEU A 23 15.79 9.88 30.06
C LEU A 23 16.83 10.37 31.08
N THR A 24 16.34 10.83 32.23
CA THR A 24 17.18 11.10 33.40
C THR A 24 17.72 9.77 33.91
N THR A 25 19.02 9.54 33.68
CA THR A 25 19.80 8.47 34.31
C THR A 25 19.91 8.75 35.81
N VAL A 26 19.02 8.16 36.60
CA VAL A 26 19.17 8.09 38.05
C VAL A 26 19.87 6.78 38.40
N GLN A 27 21.06 6.95 38.95
CA GLN A 27 21.93 5.97 39.59
C GLN A 27 21.17 5.15 40.66
N PRO A 28 21.42 3.84 40.83
CA PRO A 28 20.67 3.02 41.77
C PRO A 28 21.09 3.29 43.21
N ASN A 29 20.26 4.00 43.97
CA ASN A 29 20.29 3.95 45.43
C ASN A 29 19.41 2.79 45.90
N THR A 30 20.04 1.73 46.40
CA THR A 30 19.38 0.59 47.03
C THR A 30 18.89 0.98 48.42
N VAL A 31 17.58 1.21 48.57
CA VAL A 31 16.92 1.22 49.88
C VAL A 31 15.93 0.07 49.93
N ASN A 32 16.21 -0.89 50.82
CA ASN A 32 15.34 -2.02 51.12
C ASN A 32 14.00 -1.53 51.70
N THR A 33 12.89 -1.88 51.05
CA THR A 33 11.55 -1.91 51.65
C THR A 33 10.89 -3.23 51.28
N ALA A 34 10.79 -4.13 52.26
CA ALA A 34 10.61 -5.57 52.08
C ALA A 34 9.21 -6.06 51.64
N ASN A 35 8.28 -5.20 51.20
CA ASN A 35 6.92 -5.61 50.85
C ASN A 35 6.41 -5.12 49.46
N GLY A 36 7.27 -4.51 48.62
CA GLY A 36 6.87 -3.92 47.33
C GLY A 36 7.38 -4.63 46.06
N THR A 37 8.15 -5.70 46.19
CA THR A 37 8.99 -6.23 45.08
C THR A 37 8.27 -7.16 44.11
N VAL A 38 7.18 -7.83 44.53
CA VAL A 38 6.52 -8.84 43.69
C VAL A 38 5.68 -8.20 42.57
N LEU A 39 5.02 -7.08 42.86
CA LEU A 39 4.21 -6.32 41.89
C LEU A 39 5.06 -5.67 40.80
N ASP A 40 6.25 -5.16 41.16
CA ASP A 40 7.18 -4.57 40.20
C ASP A 40 7.84 -5.64 39.30
N SER A 41 8.19 -6.82 39.85
CA SER A 41 8.67 -7.94 39.03
C SER A 41 7.60 -8.45 38.06
N GLN A 42 6.35 -8.63 38.52
CA GLN A 42 5.24 -9.03 37.64
C GLN A 42 4.95 -8.00 36.55
N LYS A 43 5.03 -6.71 36.89
CA LYS A 43 4.85 -5.61 35.94
C LYS A 43 5.98 -5.57 34.92
N LEU A 44 7.23 -5.79 35.35
CA LEU A 44 8.40 -5.84 34.47
C LEU A 44 8.35 -7.06 33.53
N GLU A 45 7.95 -8.22 34.03
CA GLU A 45 7.73 -9.41 33.19
C GLU A 45 6.66 -9.17 32.14
N LYS A 46 5.52 -8.58 32.54
CA LYS A 46 4.44 -8.25 31.61
C LYS A 46 4.88 -7.22 30.57
N LEU A 47 5.67 -6.22 30.96
CA LEU A 47 6.25 -5.24 30.04
C LEU A 47 7.18 -5.94 29.04
N SER A 48 8.08 -6.81 29.51
CA SER A 48 8.97 -7.59 28.63
C SER A 48 8.20 -8.48 27.66
N GLN A 49 7.05 -9.01 28.08
CA GLN A 49 6.19 -9.84 27.23
C GLN A 49 5.53 -9.00 26.13
N VAL A 50 5.02 -7.82 26.48
CA VAL A 50 4.42 -6.87 25.53
C VAL A 50 5.47 -6.36 24.53
N GLU A 51 6.71 -6.12 24.98
CA GLU A 51 7.81 -5.72 24.10
C GLU A 51 8.16 -6.81 23.07
N ARG A 52 8.22 -8.08 23.50
CA ARG A 52 8.42 -9.22 22.60
C ARG A 52 7.29 -9.36 21.59
N GLU A 53 6.05 -9.29 22.06
CA GLU A 53 4.86 -9.37 21.20
C GLU A 53 4.84 -8.23 20.17
N LEU A 54 5.19 -7.02 20.59
CA LEU A 54 5.30 -5.88 19.68
C LEU A 54 6.37 -6.11 18.60
N ALA A 55 7.54 -6.61 18.99
CA ALA A 55 8.62 -6.92 18.05
C ALA A 55 8.18 -7.97 17.01
N ASP A 56 7.48 -9.02 17.45
CA ASP A 56 6.95 -10.06 16.58
C ASP A 56 5.89 -9.50 15.62
N LEU A 57 4.97 -8.66 16.11
CA LEU A 57 3.97 -8.00 15.28
C LEU A 57 4.61 -7.07 14.25
N MET A 58 5.65 -6.33 14.61
CA MET A 58 6.40 -5.48 13.67
C MET A 58 7.10 -6.31 12.59
N ALA A 59 7.72 -7.43 12.96
CA ALA A 59 8.37 -8.34 12.02
C ALA A 59 7.35 -8.99 11.05
N LYS A 60 6.18 -9.37 11.57
CA LYS A 60 5.06 -9.89 10.78
C LYS A 60 4.53 -8.83 9.82
N LYS A 61 4.29 -7.61 10.29
CA LYS A 61 3.89 -6.47 9.44
C LYS A 61 4.87 -6.26 8.29
N LYS A 62 6.18 -6.21 8.58
CA LYS A 62 7.22 -6.04 7.56
C LYS A 62 7.21 -7.16 6.52
N THR A 63 6.85 -8.38 6.93
CA THR A 63 6.75 -9.52 6.01
C THR A 63 5.53 -9.41 5.11
N LEU A 64 4.37 -9.06 5.68
CA LEU A 64 3.15 -8.81 4.92
C LEU A 64 3.31 -7.65 3.93
N ASP A 65 3.96 -6.55 4.36
CA ASP A 65 4.22 -5.40 3.49
C ASP A 65 5.07 -5.82 2.27
N ARG A 66 6.08 -6.68 2.45
CA ARG A 66 6.89 -7.22 1.34
C ARG A 66 6.08 -8.14 0.41
N GLN A 67 5.22 -8.99 0.99
CA GLN A 67 4.37 -9.88 0.19
C GLN A 67 3.35 -9.08 -0.62
N LEU A 68 2.78 -8.03 -0.05
CA LEU A 68 1.85 -7.14 -0.74
C LEU A 68 2.53 -6.47 -1.94
N VAL A 69 3.73 -5.90 -1.76
CA VAL A 69 4.51 -5.28 -2.86
C VAL A 69 4.75 -6.29 -3.98
N ALA A 70 5.15 -7.52 -3.64
CA ALA A 70 5.39 -8.56 -4.64
C ALA A 70 4.12 -8.95 -5.42
N ILE A 71 2.97 -9.06 -4.75
CA ILE A 71 1.69 -9.39 -5.41
C ILE A 71 1.26 -8.24 -6.32
N GLU A 72 1.35 -7.00 -5.88
CA GLU A 72 0.97 -5.83 -6.68
C GLU A 72 1.86 -5.68 -7.93
N ALA A 73 3.16 -5.91 -7.79
CA ALA A 73 4.09 -5.93 -8.94
C ALA A 73 3.74 -7.06 -9.93
N ASN A 74 3.39 -8.25 -9.43
CA ASN A 74 2.97 -9.37 -10.27
C ASN A 74 1.67 -9.06 -11.01
N ILE A 75 0.66 -8.49 -10.34
CA ILE A 75 -0.60 -8.08 -10.96
C ILE A 75 -0.32 -7.11 -12.11
N TYR A 76 0.49 -6.09 -11.89
CA TYR A 76 0.83 -5.11 -12.92
C TYR A 76 1.52 -5.76 -14.13
N SER A 77 2.46 -6.68 -13.88
CA SER A 77 3.14 -7.44 -14.94
C SER A 77 2.16 -8.29 -15.74
N TYR A 78 1.30 -9.06 -15.07
CA TYR A 78 0.31 -9.92 -15.72
C TYR A 78 -0.73 -9.12 -16.51
N GLU A 79 -1.18 -7.98 -16.01
CA GLU A 79 -2.05 -7.09 -16.75
C GLU A 79 -1.40 -6.58 -18.04
N GLY A 80 -0.10 -6.32 -18.03
CA GLY A 80 0.63 -5.94 -19.23
C GLY A 80 0.51 -7.01 -20.32
N SER A 81 0.79 -8.26 -19.96
CA SER A 81 0.66 -9.40 -20.88
C SER A 81 -0.79 -9.67 -21.28
N TYR A 82 -1.76 -9.49 -20.37
CA TYR A 82 -3.18 -9.75 -20.64
C TYR A 82 -3.81 -8.70 -21.56
N LEU A 83 -3.42 -7.44 -21.43
CA LEU A 83 -3.94 -6.34 -22.25
C LEU A 83 -3.31 -6.29 -23.65
N ASP A 84 -2.20 -6.98 -23.87
CA ASP A 84 -1.54 -7.09 -25.18
C ASP A 84 -2.24 -8.11 -26.12
N ASP A 85 -3.18 -8.92 -25.62
CA ASP A 85 -3.91 -9.89 -26.45
C ASP A 85 -4.83 -9.18 -27.47
N PRO A 86 -4.63 -9.39 -28.78
CA PRO A 86 -5.40 -8.73 -29.83
C PRO A 86 -6.83 -9.28 -30.02
N ASN A 87 -7.18 -10.43 -29.44
CA ASN A 87 -8.44 -11.12 -29.72
C ASN A 87 -9.63 -10.64 -28.87
N GLY A 88 -9.36 -9.81 -27.85
CA GLY A 88 -10.34 -9.30 -26.91
C GLY A 88 -9.98 -9.62 -25.46
N ASN A 89 -10.40 -8.77 -24.54
CA ASN A 89 -10.09 -8.90 -23.13
C ASN A 89 -11.25 -8.38 -22.26
N ILE A 90 -11.24 -8.71 -20.98
CA ILE A 90 -12.32 -8.34 -20.05
C ILE A 90 -12.50 -6.81 -19.94
N VAL A 91 -11.45 -6.03 -20.21
CA VAL A 91 -11.48 -4.56 -20.05
C VAL A 91 -12.17 -3.87 -21.23
N LYS A 92 -11.96 -4.36 -22.46
CA LYS A 92 -12.47 -3.73 -23.69
C LYS A 92 -13.57 -4.55 -24.38
N GLY A 93 -13.79 -5.79 -23.94
CA GLY A 93 -14.73 -6.72 -24.53
C GLY A 93 -14.11 -7.67 -25.55
N TYR A 94 -14.93 -8.62 -26.01
CA TYR A 94 -14.55 -9.68 -26.96
C TYR A 94 -15.10 -9.44 -28.38
N ASP A 95 -15.39 -8.19 -28.74
CA ASP A 95 -15.90 -7.85 -30.07
C ASP A 95 -14.88 -8.23 -31.17
N GLY A 96 -13.59 -8.22 -30.83
CA GLY A 96 -12.52 -8.77 -31.67
C GLY A 96 -12.70 -10.26 -31.98
N TYR A 97 -13.24 -11.06 -31.07
CA TYR A 97 -13.46 -12.49 -31.30
C TYR A 97 -14.61 -12.74 -32.30
N ILE A 98 -15.69 -11.98 -32.18
CA ILE A 98 -16.87 -12.10 -33.06
C ILE A 98 -16.59 -11.50 -34.45
N ASN A 99 -15.85 -10.39 -34.50
CA ASN A 99 -15.54 -9.69 -35.74
C ASN A 99 -14.21 -10.16 -36.38
N ALA A 100 -13.39 -10.97 -35.73
CA ALA A 100 -12.25 -11.64 -36.37
C ALA A 100 -12.73 -12.65 -37.43
N VAL A 101 -13.89 -13.29 -37.22
CA VAL A 101 -14.56 -14.12 -38.25
C VAL A 101 -15.01 -13.27 -39.44
N ASN A 102 -15.29 -11.98 -39.22
CA ASN A 102 -15.73 -11.03 -40.24
C ASN A 102 -14.82 -9.79 -40.29
N ARG A 103 -13.50 -9.99 -40.46
CA ARG A 103 -12.49 -8.95 -40.77
C ARG A 103 -12.73 -7.58 -40.08
N SER A 104 -12.20 -7.41 -38.87
CA SER A 104 -12.04 -6.10 -38.23
C SER A 104 -10.91 -5.27 -38.86
N VAL A 105 -11.13 -4.86 -40.10
CA VAL A 105 -10.44 -3.71 -40.68
C VAL A 105 -11.18 -2.46 -40.22
N ASP A 106 -10.47 -1.47 -39.69
CA ASP A 106 -11.01 -0.11 -39.65
C ASP A 106 -11.44 0.30 -41.08
N SER A 107 -12.14 1.42 -41.26
CA SER A 107 -12.51 1.91 -42.61
C SER A 107 -11.29 2.16 -43.54
N LYS A 108 -10.06 1.88 -43.08
CA LYS A 108 -8.78 2.03 -43.76
C LYS A 108 -7.92 0.74 -43.79
N GLY A 109 -8.42 -0.43 -43.39
CA GLY A 109 -7.67 -1.70 -43.53
C GLY A 109 -6.65 -2.07 -42.43
N HIS A 110 -6.54 -1.35 -41.31
CA HIS A 110 -5.45 -1.54 -40.35
C HIS A 110 -5.91 -2.21 -39.04
N ALA A 111 -5.15 -3.23 -38.61
CA ALA A 111 -5.26 -3.80 -37.27
C ALA A 111 -4.92 -2.71 -36.23
N ARG A 112 -5.92 -2.30 -35.43
CA ARG A 112 -5.74 -1.28 -34.40
C ARG A 112 -4.88 -1.87 -33.28
N LYS A 113 -3.57 -1.61 -33.31
CA LYS A 113 -2.71 -1.85 -32.15
C LYS A 113 -3.18 -0.93 -31.02
N PHE A 114 -3.90 -1.48 -30.06
CA PHE A 114 -4.36 -0.72 -28.91
C PHE A 114 -3.16 -0.46 -28.01
N LYS A 115 -2.83 0.83 -27.84
CA LYS A 115 -1.83 1.23 -26.86
C LYS A 115 -2.41 1.02 -25.47
N ILE A 116 -1.80 0.14 -24.69
CA ILE A 116 -2.18 -0.10 -23.29
C ILE A 116 -2.11 1.23 -22.54
N GLN A 117 -3.24 1.64 -21.95
CA GLN A 117 -3.32 2.81 -21.09
C GLN A 117 -3.30 2.38 -19.62
N GLU A 118 -2.80 3.27 -18.75
CA GLU A 118 -2.83 3.04 -17.31
C GLU A 118 -4.28 2.92 -16.78
N SER A 119 -5.24 3.61 -17.43
CA SER A 119 -6.67 3.49 -17.15
C SER A 119 -7.24 2.08 -17.35
N ASP A 120 -6.57 1.25 -18.16
CA ASP A 120 -7.06 -0.07 -18.53
C ASP A 120 -6.59 -1.16 -17.54
N ARG A 121 -5.69 -0.79 -16.62
CA ARG A 121 -5.15 -1.67 -15.58
C ARG A 121 -6.04 -1.72 -14.35
N ILE A 122 -7.27 -2.19 -14.55
CA ILE A 122 -8.34 -2.16 -13.55
C ILE A 122 -8.00 -2.97 -12.28
N PHE A 123 -7.18 -4.00 -12.37
CA PHE A 123 -6.76 -4.80 -11.22
C PHE A 123 -5.67 -4.09 -10.43
N SER A 124 -4.68 -3.48 -11.08
CA SER A 124 -3.72 -2.61 -10.39
C SER A 124 -4.41 -1.42 -9.72
N GLN A 125 -5.35 -0.78 -10.41
CA GLN A 125 -6.12 0.35 -9.88
C GLN A 125 -7.06 -0.01 -8.71
N SER A 126 -7.35 -1.30 -8.50
CA SER A 126 -8.14 -1.75 -7.36
C SER A 126 -7.39 -1.61 -6.02
N SER A 127 -6.06 -1.42 -6.06
CA SER A 127 -5.25 -1.11 -4.89
C SER A 127 -4.78 0.34 -4.91
N VAL A 128 -4.89 1.05 -3.79
CA VAL A 128 -4.33 2.41 -3.67
C VAL A 128 -2.81 2.41 -3.50
N THR A 129 -2.22 1.27 -3.13
CA THR A 129 -0.77 1.15 -2.86
C THR A 129 0.05 0.66 -4.04
N TYR A 130 -0.60 0.20 -5.13
CA TYR A 130 0.11 -0.42 -6.26
C TYR A 130 1.22 0.48 -6.83
N GLN A 131 0.95 1.78 -6.98
CA GLN A 131 1.93 2.72 -7.51
C GLN A 131 3.16 2.76 -6.61
N LYS A 132 2.98 2.88 -5.29
CA LYS A 132 4.10 2.86 -4.36
C LYS A 132 4.90 1.57 -4.49
N SER A 133 4.22 0.43 -4.63
CA SER A 133 4.87 -0.87 -4.79
C SER A 133 5.71 -0.96 -6.05
N LEU A 134 5.28 -0.38 -7.18
CA LEU A 134 6.08 -0.32 -8.41
C LEU A 134 7.37 0.49 -8.24
N HIS A 135 7.34 1.58 -7.47
CA HIS A 135 8.53 2.40 -7.21
C HIS A 135 9.47 1.79 -6.18
N ASN A 136 8.96 0.88 -5.35
CA ASN A 136 9.63 0.34 -4.16
C ASN A 136 9.97 -1.16 -4.31
N SER A 137 9.90 -1.67 -5.55
CA SER A 137 10.28 -3.02 -5.99
C SER A 137 11.77 -3.11 -6.32
#